data_AF-A0A0J1D4B9-F1
#
_entry.id   AF-A0A0J1D4B9-F1
#
_cell.length_a   1.000
_cell.length_b   1.000
_cell.length_c   1.000
_cell.angle_alpha   90.00
_cell.angle_beta   90.00
_cell.angle_gamma   90.00
#
_symmetry.space_group_name_H-M   'P 1'
#
loop_
_entity.id
_entity.type
_entity.pdbx_description
1 polymer ?
#
loop_
_entity_poly.entity_id
_entity_poly.type
_entity_poly.pdbx_seq_one_letter_code
_entity_poly.pdbx_strand_id
1 'polypeptide(L)'
;SSRAAAAALASATDNLQAARDAIQRGDLTTARRRFSKIPASQLTTGNVQRTQAELTGLERQRDEMLQTARGCEATGSWLCVRQNARDVLTIDASNAEAQTLVEHAIARSGWLNNNAAATTAAHSAPR
;
A
#
# COMPACT_ATOMS: atom_id res chain seq x y z
N SER A 1 -33.81 -24.00 4.69
CA SER A 1 -33.04 -23.51 3.54
C SER A 1 -33.10 -21.99 3.34
N SER A 2 -34.26 -21.34 3.45
CA SER A 2 -34.40 -19.88 3.20
C SER A 2 -33.65 -18.96 4.19
N ARG A 3 -33.58 -19.36 5.47
CA ARG A 3 -32.91 -18.57 6.53
C ARG A 3 -31.39 -18.50 6.36
N ALA A 4 -30.77 -19.59 5.89
CA ALA A 4 -29.33 -19.64 5.61
C ALA A 4 -28.96 -18.77 4.41
N ALA A 5 -29.77 -18.79 3.35
CA ALA A 5 -29.58 -17.92 2.19
C ALA A 5 -29.71 -16.44 2.55
N ALA A 6 -30.69 -16.08 3.39
CA ALA A 6 -30.84 -14.72 3.89
C ALA A 6 -29.65 -14.25 4.74
N ALA A 7 -29.12 -15.12 5.61
CA ALA A 7 -27.94 -14.81 6.42
C ALA A 7 -26.67 -14.64 5.55
N ALA A 8 -26.51 -15.43 4.50
CA ALA A 8 -25.41 -15.30 3.56
C ALA A 8 -25.49 -13.99 2.74
N LEU A 9 -26.70 -13.54 2.41
CA LEU A 9 -26.91 -12.27 1.72
C LEU A 9 -26.61 -11.07 2.64
N ALA A 10 -27.05 -11.13 3.89
CA ALA A 10 -26.74 -10.12 4.89
C ALA A 10 -25.22 -10.01 5.10
N SER A 11 -24.52 -11.13 5.31
CA SER A 11 -23.07 -11.13 5.49
C SER A 11 -22.31 -10.66 4.24
N ALA A 12 -22.80 -10.95 3.03
CA ALA A 12 -22.23 -10.41 1.80
C ALA A 12 -22.38 -8.87 1.73
N THR A 13 -23.52 -8.35 2.16
CA THR A 13 -23.80 -6.91 2.19
C THR A 13 -22.90 -6.20 3.20
N ASP A 14 -22.74 -6.77 4.40
CA ASP A 14 -21.85 -6.23 5.44
C ASP A 14 -20.38 -6.24 5.00
N ASN A 15 -19.92 -7.33 4.37
CA ASN A 15 -18.55 -7.41 3.86
C ASN A 15 -18.31 -6.41 2.71
N LEU A 16 -19.30 -6.21 1.83
CA LEU A 16 -19.21 -5.23 0.75
C LEU A 16 -19.13 -3.79 1.30
N GLN A 17 -19.95 -3.47 2.31
CA GLN A 17 -19.89 -2.15 2.94
C GLN A 17 -18.54 -1.94 3.65
N ALA A 18 -18.10 -2.91 4.44
CA ALA A 18 -16.81 -2.84 5.12
C ALA A 18 -15.63 -2.73 4.15
N ALA A 19 -15.71 -3.35 2.96
CA ALA A 19 -14.71 -3.20 1.92
C ALA A 19 -14.66 -1.76 1.37
N ARG A 20 -15.82 -1.15 1.10
CA ARG A 20 -15.91 0.25 0.63
C ARG A 20 -15.40 1.23 1.68
N ASP A 21 -15.77 1.05 2.94
CA ASP A 21 -15.29 1.90 4.02
C ASP A 21 -13.76 1.80 4.17
N ALA A 22 -13.18 0.61 3.93
CA ALA A 22 -11.74 0.42 3.95
C ALA A 22 -11.05 1.08 2.73
N ILE A 23 -11.64 1.00 1.53
CA ILE A 23 -11.17 1.74 0.35
C ILE A 23 -11.12 3.25 0.64
N GLN A 24 -12.19 3.82 1.21
CA GLN A 24 -12.27 5.24 1.54
C GLN A 24 -11.19 5.70 2.55
N ARG A 25 -10.74 4.80 3.43
CA ARG A 25 -9.66 5.07 4.39
C ARG A 25 -8.26 4.78 3.85
N GLY A 26 -8.12 4.31 2.60
CA GLY A 26 -6.84 3.88 2.05
C GLY A 26 -6.27 2.64 2.76
N ASP A 27 -7.12 1.71 3.18
CA ASP A 27 -6.72 0.42 3.76
C ASP A 27 -7.08 -0.70 2.78
N LEU A 28 -6.27 -0.85 1.72
CA LEU A 28 -6.54 -1.82 0.65
C LEU A 28 -6.40 -3.26 1.16
N THR A 29 -5.53 -3.48 2.15
CA THR A 29 -5.37 -4.78 2.82
C THR A 29 -6.68 -5.24 3.45
N THR A 30 -7.33 -4.36 4.22
CA THR A 30 -8.65 -4.66 4.80
C THR A 30 -9.73 -4.74 3.74
N ALA A 31 -9.71 -3.87 2.73
CA ALA A 31 -10.68 -3.91 1.64
C ALA A 31 -10.68 -5.27 0.93
N ARG A 32 -9.50 -5.77 0.53
CA ARG A 32 -9.32 -7.08 -0.10
C ARG A 32 -9.77 -8.24 0.79
N ARG A 33 -9.40 -8.19 2.08
CA ARG A 33 -9.79 -9.21 3.08
C ARG A 33 -11.30 -9.25 3.31
N ARG A 34 -11.99 -8.11 3.24
CA ARG A 34 -13.46 -8.05 3.35
C ARG A 34 -14.12 -8.51 2.07
N PHE A 35 -13.63 -8.03 0.92
CA PHE A 35 -14.17 -8.40 -0.38
C PHE A 35 -14.07 -9.90 -0.66
N SER A 36 -12.98 -10.58 -0.26
CA SER A 36 -12.81 -12.03 -0.45
C SER A 36 -13.82 -12.90 0.30
N LYS A 37 -14.56 -12.33 1.25
CA LYS A 37 -15.64 -13.03 1.99
C LYS A 37 -16.99 -12.96 1.29
N ILE A 38 -17.10 -12.20 0.19
CA ILE A 38 -18.33 -12.13 -0.60
C ILE A 38 -18.47 -13.43 -1.40
N PRO A 39 -19.61 -14.15 -1.29
CA PRO A 39 -19.84 -15.38 -2.04
C PRO A 39 -19.76 -15.18 -3.55
N ALA A 40 -19.24 -16.18 -4.27
CA ALA A 40 -19.11 -16.14 -5.73
C ALA A 40 -20.44 -15.84 -6.45
N SER A 41 -21.56 -16.31 -5.90
CA SER A 41 -22.91 -16.06 -6.43
C SER A 41 -23.34 -14.60 -6.39
N GLN A 42 -22.67 -13.75 -5.61
CA GLN A 42 -22.94 -12.31 -5.50
C GLN A 42 -21.97 -11.47 -6.36
N LEU A 43 -20.92 -12.08 -6.92
CA LEU A 43 -19.89 -11.34 -7.68
C LEU A 43 -20.41 -10.78 -9.00
N THR A 44 -21.53 -11.28 -9.52
CA THR A 44 -22.17 -10.76 -10.74
C THR A 44 -23.12 -9.60 -10.45
N THR A 45 -23.38 -9.28 -9.19
CA THR A 45 -24.21 -8.12 -8.81
C THR A 45 -23.46 -6.83 -9.14
N GLY A 46 -24.07 -5.92 -9.89
CA GLY A 46 -23.37 -4.76 -10.45
C GLY A 46 -22.66 -3.84 -9.44
N ASN A 47 -23.18 -3.72 -8.21
CA ASN A 47 -22.52 -2.95 -7.15
C ASN A 47 -21.26 -3.66 -6.59
N VAL A 48 -21.25 -4.99 -6.57
CA VAL A 48 -20.09 -5.82 -6.21
C VAL A 48 -19.03 -5.73 -7.31
N GLN A 49 -19.42 -5.87 -8.58
CA GLN A 49 -18.51 -5.72 -9.72
C GLN A 49 -17.84 -4.35 -9.76
N ARG A 50 -18.59 -3.27 -9.52
CA ARG A 50 -18.02 -1.91 -9.47
C ARG A 50 -16.99 -1.78 -8.36
N THR A 51 -17.30 -2.29 -7.16
CA THR A 51 -16.38 -2.25 -6.01
C THR A 51 -15.14 -3.11 -6.28
N GLN A 52 -15.30 -4.24 -6.98
CA GLN A 52 -14.18 -5.08 -7.40
C GLN A 52 -13.25 -4.35 -8.37
N ALA A 53 -13.82 -3.69 -9.38
CA ALA A 53 -13.04 -2.97 -10.39
C ALA A 53 -12.27 -1.80 -9.76
N GLU A 54 -12.91 -1.05 -8.86
CA GLU A 54 -12.26 0.01 -8.08
C GLU A 54 -11.10 -0.53 -7.25
N LEU A 55 -11.34 -1.58 -6.45
CA LEU A 55 -10.31 -2.19 -5.61
C LEU A 55 -9.13 -2.71 -6.44
N THR A 56 -9.40 -3.44 -7.52
CA THR A 56 -8.34 -3.96 -8.41
C THR A 56 -7.58 -2.84 -9.12
N GLY A 57 -8.24 -1.73 -9.45
CA GLY A 57 -7.58 -0.55 -10.01
C GLY A 57 -6.57 0.07 -9.03
N LEU A 58 -6.99 0.27 -7.78
CA LEU A 58 -6.15 0.80 -6.71
C LEU A 58 -4.98 -0.13 -6.36
N GLU A 59 -5.23 -1.43 -6.27
CA GLU A 59 -4.18 -2.42 -6.01
C GLU A 59 -3.15 -2.48 -7.13
N ARG A 60 -3.59 -2.41 -8.40
CA ARG A 60 -2.66 -2.36 -9.53
C ARG A 60 -1.79 -1.09 -9.47
N GLN A 61 -2.39 0.06 -9.17
CA GLN A 61 -1.65 1.31 -9.01
C GLN A 61 -0.61 1.20 -7.88
N ARG A 62 -1.01 0.67 -6.73
CA ARG A 62 -0.11 0.38 -5.61
C ARG A 62 1.06 -0.50 -6.04
N ASP A 63 0.77 -1.59 -6.75
CA ASP A 63 1.78 -2.56 -7.14
C ASP A 63 2.77 -1.95 -8.15
N GLU A 64 2.32 -1.15 -9.12
CA GLU A 64 3.18 -0.42 -10.06
C GLU A 64 4.16 0.53 -9.34
N MET A 65 3.69 1.22 -8.30
CA MET A 65 4.50 2.15 -7.51
C MET A 65 5.50 1.41 -6.60
N LEU A 66 5.09 0.28 -6.02
CA LEU A 66 5.99 -0.59 -5.26
C LEU A 66 7.10 -1.16 -6.15
N GLN A 67 6.78 -1.59 -7.37
CA GLN A 67 7.78 -2.05 -8.33
C GLN A 67 8.79 -0.94 -8.65
N THR A 68 8.32 0.29 -8.82
CA THR A 68 9.20 1.45 -9.04
C THR A 68 10.10 1.73 -7.82
N ALA A 69 9.54 1.68 -6.61
CA ALA A 69 10.31 1.85 -5.38
C ALA A 69 11.41 0.79 -5.23
N ARG A 70 11.09 -0.48 -5.49
CA ARG A 70 12.07 -1.59 -5.49
C ARG A 70 13.15 -1.43 -6.57
N GLY A 71 12.77 -0.98 -7.76
CA GLY A 71 13.73 -0.66 -8.81
C GLY A 71 14.73 0.42 -8.35
N CYS A 72 14.24 1.46 -7.69
CA CYS A 72 15.10 2.51 -7.13
C CYS A 72 15.98 2.04 -5.97
N GLU A 73 15.49 1.11 -5.13
CA GLU A 73 16.30 0.49 -4.09
C GLU A 73 17.45 -0.32 -4.70
N ALA A 74 17.18 -1.11 -5.74
CA ALA A 74 18.19 -1.89 -6.44
C ALA A 74 19.31 -1.03 -7.07
N THR A 75 19.01 0.21 -7.47
CA THR A 75 20.01 1.16 -7.97
C THR A 75 20.63 2.05 -6.89
N GLY A 76 20.22 1.91 -5.62
CA GLY A 76 20.69 2.75 -4.51
C GLY A 76 20.15 4.19 -4.50
N SER A 77 19.06 4.47 -5.23
CA SER A 77 18.46 5.81 -5.30
C SER A 77 17.45 6.04 -4.17
N TRP A 78 17.95 6.33 -2.97
CA TRP A 78 17.13 6.43 -1.75
C TRP A 78 16.11 7.58 -1.76
N LEU A 79 16.39 8.67 -2.47
CA LEU A 79 15.41 9.74 -2.68
C LEU A 79 14.21 9.24 -3.51
N CYS A 80 14.48 8.46 -4.57
CA CYS A 80 13.43 7.87 -5.39
C CYS A 80 12.62 6.82 -4.60
N VAL A 81 13.29 5.96 -3.81
CA VAL A 81 12.63 4.98 -2.93
C VAL A 81 11.62 5.70 -2.02
N ARG A 82 12.08 6.74 -1.31
CA ARG A 82 11.23 7.49 -0.38
C ARG A 82 10.04 8.13 -1.07
N GLN A 83 10.23 8.71 -2.25
CA GLN A 83 9.15 9.36 -2.99
C GLN A 83 8.06 8.34 -3.38
N ASN A 84 8.44 7.27 -4.10
CA ASN A 84 7.47 6.27 -4.56
C ASN A 84 6.79 5.54 -3.41
N ALA A 85 7.51 5.21 -2.33
CA ALA A 85 6.93 4.57 -1.16
C ALA A 85 5.94 5.49 -0.42
N ARG A 86 6.19 6.81 -0.34
CA ARG A 86 5.22 7.76 0.21
C ARG A 86 3.99 7.92 -0.69
N ASP A 87 4.17 7.86 -1.99
CA ASP A 87 3.06 7.89 -2.92
C ASP A 87 2.19 6.62 -2.73
N VAL A 88 2.79 5.44 -2.47
CA VAL A 88 2.04 4.23 -2.12
C VAL A 88 1.21 4.45 -0.86
N LEU A 89 1.78 5.05 0.18
CA LEU A 89 1.07 5.33 1.43
C LEU A 89 -0.05 6.37 1.29
N THR A 90 -0.09 7.13 0.20
CA THR A 90 -1.19 8.05 -0.10
C THR A 90 -2.45 7.30 -0.54
N ILE A 91 -2.30 6.11 -1.15
CA ILE A 91 -3.43 5.26 -1.61
C ILE A 91 -3.67 4.03 -0.75
N ASP A 92 -2.63 3.51 -0.10
CA ASP A 92 -2.67 2.35 0.78
C ASP A 92 -1.82 2.63 2.02
N ALA A 93 -2.35 3.44 2.94
CA ALA A 93 -1.70 3.78 4.20
C ALA A 93 -1.40 2.53 5.07
N SER A 94 -2.13 1.42 4.82
CA SER A 94 -1.93 0.13 5.49
C SER A 94 -0.72 -0.67 4.97
N ASN A 95 -0.05 -0.22 3.91
CA ASN A 95 0.97 -1.00 3.23
C ASN A 95 2.28 -1.08 4.03
N ALA A 96 2.53 -2.24 4.64
CA ALA A 96 3.72 -2.47 5.46
C ALA A 96 5.04 -2.38 4.66
N GLU A 97 5.07 -2.85 3.41
CA GLU A 97 6.27 -2.79 2.56
C GLU A 97 6.69 -1.33 2.30
N ALA A 98 5.73 -0.47 1.94
CA ALA A 98 5.97 0.95 1.72
C ALA A 98 6.41 1.67 3.01
N GLN A 99 5.84 1.32 4.17
CA GLN A 99 6.30 1.84 5.47
C GLN A 99 7.77 1.48 5.71
N THR A 100 8.14 0.21 5.53
CA THR A 100 9.53 -0.27 5.68
C THR A 100 10.47 0.42 4.68
N LEU A 101 10.07 0.60 3.42
CA LEU A 101 10.88 1.29 2.41
C LEU A 101 11.14 2.76 2.78
N VAL A 102 10.15 3.46 3.32
CA VAL A 102 10.32 4.84 3.82
C VAL A 102 11.31 4.88 4.98
N GLU A 103 11.15 4.00 5.97
CA GLU A 103 12.05 3.90 7.14
C GLU A 103 13.49 3.62 6.70
N HIS A 104 13.68 2.66 5.78
CA HIS A 104 14.99 2.30 5.24
C HIS A 104 15.63 3.49 4.50
N ALA A 105 14.87 4.18 3.64
CA ALA A 105 15.36 5.33 2.90
C ALA A 105 15.73 6.51 3.82
N ILE A 106 14.99 6.74 4.90
CA ILE A 106 15.32 7.77 5.91
C ILE A 106 16.63 7.41 6.61
N ALA A 107 16.76 6.17 7.12
CA ALA A 107 17.97 5.72 7.81
C ALA A 107 19.22 5.85 6.91
N ARG A 108 19.08 5.47 5.63
CA ARG A 108 20.19 5.52 4.68
C ARG A 108 20.57 6.95 4.28
N SER A 109 19.60 7.83 4.11
CA SER A 109 19.84 9.26 3.87
C SER A 109 20.55 9.91 5.06
N GLY A 110 20.16 9.56 6.30
CA GLY A 110 20.82 10.02 7.52
C GLY A 110 22.29 9.56 7.61
N TRP A 111 22.56 8.29 7.28
CA TRP A 111 23.93 7.78 7.22
C TRP A 111 24.78 8.52 6.17
N LEU A 112 24.25 8.75 4.95
CA LEU A 112 24.99 9.44 3.89
C LEU A 112 25.37 10.86 4.31
N ASN A 113 24.44 11.60 4.93
CA ASN A 113 24.70 12.96 5.42
C ASN A 113 25.76 12.98 6.53
N ASN A 114 25.70 12.05 7.47
CA ASN A 114 26.68 11.95 8.56
C ASN A 114 28.09 11.62 8.05
N ASN A 115 28.21 10.73 7.06
CA ASN A 115 29.52 10.40 6.47
C ASN A 115 30.05 11.55 5.61
N ALA A 116 29.20 12.23 4.85
CA ALA A 116 29.62 13.42 4.09
C ALA A 116 30.17 14.53 5.01
N ALA A 117 29.53 14.76 6.16
CA ALA A 117 30.01 15.68 7.17
C ALA A 117 31.37 15.23 7.76
N ALA A 118 31.54 13.94 8.07
CA ALA A 118 32.80 13.39 8.56
C ALA A 118 33.95 13.49 7.54
N THR A 119 33.69 13.21 6.26
CA THR A 119 34.69 13.36 5.19
C THR A 119 35.08 14.82 4.98
N THR A 120 34.14 15.76 5.10
CA THR A 120 34.41 17.20 4.99
C THR A 120 35.25 17.71 6.15
N ALA A 121 34.94 17.27 7.39
CA ALA A 121 35.73 17.59 8.58
C ALA A 121 37.16 17.03 8.51
N ALA A 122 37.34 15.81 7.99
CA ALA A 122 38.67 15.21 7.80
C ALA A 122 39.51 15.95 6.74
N HIS A 123 38.89 16.53 5.70
CA HIS A 123 39.58 17.33 4.69
C HIS A 123 39.93 18.75 5.13
N SER A 124 39.34 19.26 6.21
CA SER A 124 39.52 20.63 6.68
C SER A 124 40.38 20.76 7.94
N ALA A 125 40.86 19.63 8.49
CA ALA A 125 41.85 19.64 9.57
C ALA A 125 43.25 20.05 9.03
N PRO A 126 43.85 21.15 9.49
CA PRO A 126 45.23 21.49 9.15
C PRO A 126 46.20 20.50 9.84
N ARG A 127 47.31 20.20 9.15
CA ARG A 127 48.41 19.35 9.64
C ARG A 127 49.19 19.99 10.77
#